data_AF-A0A1G1E8K2-F1
#
_entry.id   AF-A0A1G1E8K2-F1
#
_cell.length_a   1.000
_cell.length_b   1.000
_cell.length_c   1.000
_cell.angle_alpha   90.00
_cell.angle_beta   90.00
_cell.angle_gamma   90.00
#
_symmetry.space_group_name_H-M   'P 1'
#
loop_
_entity.id
_entity.type
_entity.pdbx_description
1 polymer ?
#
loop_
_entity_poly.entity_id
_entity_poly.type
_entity_poly.pdbx_seq_one_letter_code
_entity_poly.pdbx_strand_id
1 'polypeptide(L)'
;MVKLDNVLLDLNNPVFQEDLFNLQKEDAFRILETLKKIKKLTWADIYKDKGLRWGVVQSMSNPGGQRLYTIRISQRFRALVFREAQF
;
A
#
# COMPACT_ATOMS: atom_id res chain seq x y z
N MET A 1 -10.39 14.80 -12.49
CA MET A 1 -9.07 14.91 -13.15
C MET A 1 -8.06 14.17 -12.31
N VAL A 2 -7.40 13.15 -12.87
CA VAL A 2 -6.22 12.53 -12.26
C VAL A 2 -5.09 13.55 -12.38
N LYS A 3 -4.49 13.97 -11.27
CA LYS A 3 -3.27 14.79 -11.34
C LYS A 3 -2.13 13.90 -11.86
N LEU A 4 -1.26 14.44 -12.70
CA LEU A 4 -0.16 13.70 -13.36
C LEU A 4 0.81 12.99 -12.39
N ASP A 5 0.75 13.32 -11.09
CA ASP A 5 1.63 12.78 -10.05
C ASP A 5 0.93 11.82 -9.06
N ASN A 6 -0.31 11.41 -9.35
CA ASN A 6 -1.02 10.46 -8.48
C ASN A 6 -0.36 9.08 -8.50
N VAL A 7 -0.38 8.41 -7.35
CA VAL A 7 0.14 7.05 -7.21
C VAL A 7 -0.69 6.07 -8.03
N LEU A 8 0.01 5.19 -8.74
CA LEU A 8 -0.57 4.02 -9.39
C LEU A 8 -0.46 2.83 -8.44
N LEU A 9 -1.40 1.89 -8.53
CA LEU A 9 -1.40 0.71 -7.68
C LEU A 9 -1.21 -0.52 -8.55
N ASP A 10 -0.11 -1.23 -8.34
CA ASP A 10 0.05 -2.58 -8.86
C ASP A 10 -0.52 -3.59 -7.84
N LEU A 11 -1.57 -4.30 -8.25
CA LEU A 11 -2.25 -5.31 -7.45
C LEU A 11 -2.01 -6.72 -8.00
N ASN A 12 -1.05 -6.89 -8.93
CA ASN A 12 -0.79 -8.14 -9.64
C ASN A 12 0.20 -9.07 -8.93
N ASN A 13 0.57 -8.77 -7.68
CA ASN A 13 1.39 -9.68 -6.89
C ASN A 13 0.54 -10.89 -6.44
N PRO A 14 0.95 -12.14 -6.77
CA PRO A 14 0.14 -13.32 -6.47
C PRO A 14 -0.04 -13.58 -4.97
N VAL A 15 0.99 -13.29 -4.16
CA VAL A 15 0.92 -13.41 -2.69
C VAL A 15 -0.09 -12.41 -2.14
N PHE A 16 -0.07 -11.17 -2.63
CA PHE A 16 -1.07 -10.17 -2.25
C PHE A 16 -2.49 -10.60 -2.63
N GLN A 17 -2.69 -11.18 -3.81
CA GLN A 17 -4.01 -11.63 -4.26
C GLN A 17 -4.54 -12.77 -3.39
N GLU A 18 -3.69 -13.74 -3.06
CA GLU A 18 -4.02 -14.82 -2.12
C GLU A 18 -4.41 -14.26 -0.75
N ASP A 19 -3.60 -13.36 -0.18
CA ASP A 19 -3.91 -12.70 1.09
C ASP A 19 -5.24 -11.95 1.02
N LEU A 20 -5.46 -11.18 -0.06
CA LEU A 20 -6.67 -10.39 -0.28
C LEU A 20 -7.94 -11.25 -0.29
N PHE A 21 -7.90 -12.39 -0.96
CA PHE A 21 -9.07 -13.29 -1.08
C PHE A 21 -9.36 -14.06 0.21
N ASN A 22 -8.38 -14.18 1.10
CA ASN A 22 -8.53 -14.82 2.41
C ASN A 22 -8.98 -13.85 3.53
N LEU A 23 -9.11 -12.55 3.25
CA LEU A 23 -9.54 -11.58 4.25
C LEU A 23 -11.00 -11.77 4.66
N GLN A 24 -11.26 -11.54 5.95
CA GLN A 24 -12.61 -11.39 6.47
C GLN A 24 -13.26 -10.12 5.92
N LYS A 25 -14.60 -10.11 5.86
CA LYS A 25 -15.40 -9.06 5.22
C LYS A 25 -15.00 -7.64 5.65
N GLU A 26 -14.83 -7.42 6.95
CA GLU A 26 -14.49 -6.10 7.50
C GLU A 26 -13.10 -5.66 7.05
N ASP A 27 -12.12 -6.57 7.05
CA ASP A 27 -10.74 -6.27 6.67
C ASP A 27 -10.61 -6.08 5.16
N ALA A 28 -11.35 -6.84 4.36
CA ALA A 28 -11.46 -6.65 2.91
C ALA A 28 -12.02 -5.25 2.57
N PHE A 29 -13.09 -4.83 3.26
CA PHE A 29 -13.65 -3.50 3.09
C PHE A 29 -12.64 -2.40 3.46
N ARG A 30 -11.87 -2.59 4.55
CA ARG A 30 -10.82 -1.64 4.96
C ARG A 30 -9.66 -1.55 3.97
N ILE A 31 -9.24 -2.66 3.36
CA ILE A 31 -8.27 -2.62 2.26
C ILE A 31 -8.84 -1.79 1.11
N LEU A 32 -10.06 -2.08 0.65
CA LEU A 32 -10.64 -1.37 -0.50
C LEU A 32 -10.73 0.14 -0.27
N GLU A 33 -11.15 0.58 0.92
CA GLU A 33 -11.18 2.00 1.26
C GLU A 33 -9.77 2.63 1.28
N THR A 34 -8.77 1.88 1.76
CA THR A 34 -7.37 2.33 1.75
C THR A 34 -6.81 2.45 0.33
N LEU A 35 -7.09 1.48 -0.55
CA LEU A 35 -6.68 1.52 -1.95
C LEU A 35 -7.36 2.68 -2.71
N LYS A 36 -8.67 2.88 -2.49
CA LYS A 36 -9.41 4.03 -3.05
C LYS A 36 -8.83 5.36 -2.60
N LYS A 37 -8.40 5.45 -1.34
CA LYS A 37 -7.72 6.64 -0.81
C LYS A 37 -6.38 6.84 -1.51
N ILE A 38 -5.51 5.82 -1.55
CA ILE A 38 -4.15 5.92 -2.13
C ILE A 38 -4.21 6.38 -3.59
N LYS A 39 -5.15 5.85 -4.39
CA LYS A 39 -5.32 6.24 -5.80
C LYS A 39 -5.62 7.74 -6.02
N LYS A 40 -6.05 8.46 -4.97
CA LYS A 40 -6.32 9.91 -5.01
C LYS A 40 -5.14 10.76 -4.53
N LEU A 41 -4.09 10.13 -4.00
CA LEU A 41 -2.94 10.80 -3.40
C LEU A 41 -1.76 10.82 -4.36
N THR A 42 -0.93 11.86 -4.23
CA THR A 42 0.42 11.87 -4.82
C THR A 42 1.41 11.16 -3.88
N TRP A 43 2.61 10.82 -4.37
CA TRP A 43 3.67 10.29 -3.50
C TRP A 43 4.03 11.21 -2.33
N ALA A 44 4.03 12.53 -2.56
CA ALA A 44 4.28 13.51 -1.52
C ALA A 44 3.19 13.47 -0.43
N ASP A 45 1.94 13.23 -0.81
CA ASP A 45 0.83 13.08 0.13
C ASP A 45 0.94 11.76 0.90
N ILE A 46 1.31 10.65 0.24
CA ILE A 46 1.51 9.34 0.90
C ILE A 46 2.50 9.45 2.05
N TYR A 47 3.66 10.10 1.82
CA TYR A 47 4.69 10.23 2.86
C TYR A 47 4.26 11.14 4.03
N LYS A 48 3.30 12.05 3.80
CA LYS A 48 2.78 12.96 4.84
C LYS A 48 1.51 12.44 5.52
N ASP A 49 0.87 11.40 4.96
CA ASP A 49 -0.40 10.91 5.44
C ASP A 49 -0.26 10.20 6.81
N LYS A 50 -0.75 10.86 7.86
CA LYS A 50 -0.71 10.35 9.23
C LYS A 50 -1.57 9.08 9.44
N GLY A 51 -2.56 8.85 8.58
CA GLY A 51 -3.42 7.68 8.64
C GLY A 51 -2.74 6.43 8.13
N LEU A 52 -2.01 6.54 7.01
CA LEU A 52 -1.22 5.45 6.42
C LEU A 52 -0.03 5.07 7.29
N ARG A 53 0.49 5.99 8.12
CA ARG A 53 1.66 5.74 8.99
C ARG A 53 2.79 5.06 8.23
N TRP A 54 3.20 5.65 7.11
CA TRP A 54 4.27 5.10 6.26
C TRP A 54 5.52 4.78 7.08
N GLY A 55 5.97 3.52 7.06
CA GLY A 55 7.10 3.06 7.87
C GLY A 55 8.08 2.21 7.06
N VAL A 56 9.38 2.43 7.25
CA VAL A 56 10.43 1.66 6.59
C VAL A 56 10.62 0.30 7.27
N VAL A 57 10.79 -0.76 6.47
CA VAL A 57 11.23 -2.06 6.95
C VAL A 57 12.75 -2.13 6.84
N GLN A 58 13.46 -2.27 7.96
CA GLN A 58 14.93 -2.25 7.98
C GLN A 58 15.55 -3.64 7.78
N SER A 59 14.83 -4.69 8.18
CA SER A 59 15.35 -6.07 8.26
C SER A 59 15.12 -6.89 6.99
N MET A 60 14.41 -6.36 5.99
CA MET A 60 14.00 -7.11 4.80
C MET A 60 14.08 -6.24 3.54
N SER A 61 14.57 -6.85 2.47
CA SER A 61 14.49 -6.32 1.11
C SER A 61 13.71 -7.30 0.23
N ASN A 62 12.99 -6.78 -0.77
CA ASN A 62 12.45 -7.64 -1.83
C ASN A 62 13.63 -8.37 -2.52
N PRO A 63 13.49 -9.62 -3.01
CA PRO A 63 14.40 -10.23 -3.99
C PRO A 63 14.94 -9.28 -5.07
N GLY A 64 14.14 -8.30 -5.53
CA GLY A 64 14.56 -7.25 -6.47
C GLY A 64 15.42 -6.11 -5.89
N GLY A 65 15.86 -6.21 -4.64
CA GLY A 65 16.67 -5.19 -3.95
C GLY A 65 15.91 -3.93 -3.54
N GLN A 66 14.62 -3.83 -3.86
CA GLN A 66 13.80 -2.68 -3.51
C GLN A 66 13.56 -2.62 -2.00
N ARG A 67 13.55 -1.39 -1.48
CA ARG A 67 13.25 -1.13 -0.08
C ARG A 67 11.77 -1.39 0.20
N LEU A 68 11.51 -2.18 1.23
CA LEU A 68 10.16 -2.48 1.69
C LEU A 68 9.68 -1.44 2.71
N TYR A 69 8.38 -1.20 2.68
CA TYR A 69 7.68 -0.31 3.58
C TYR A 69 6.42 -0.98 4.08
N THR A 70 5.84 -0.40 5.13
CA THR A 70 4.51 -0.77 5.60
C THR A 70 3.58 0.42 5.59
N ILE A 71 2.33 0.16 5.20
CA ILE A 71 1.22 1.09 5.37
C ILE A 71 0.18 0.48 6.30
N ARG A 72 -0.46 1.34 7.08
CA ARG A 72 -1.57 0.96 7.93
C ARG A 72 -2.85 0.84 7.10
N ILE A 73 -3.48 -0.32 7.19
CA ILE A 73 -4.83 -0.52 6.67
C ILE A 73 -5.85 -0.31 7.79
N SER A 74 -5.60 -0.90 8.95
CA SER A 74 -6.45 -0.79 10.13
C SER A 74 -5.62 -0.75 11.41
N GLN A 75 -6.28 -0.72 12.57
CA GLN A 75 -5.56 -0.88 13.83
C GLN A 75 -4.98 -2.30 13.99
N ARG A 76 -5.58 -3.29 13.31
CA ARG A 76 -5.28 -4.71 13.45
C ARG A 76 -4.15 -5.19 12.54
N PHE A 77 -4.00 -4.60 11.36
CA PHE A 77 -2.98 -5.05 10.41
C PHE A 77 -2.43 -3.94 9.51
N ARG A 78 -1.29 -4.27 8.90
CA ARG A 78 -0.52 -3.43 7.98
C ARG A 78 -0.26 -4.23 6.71
N ALA A 79 -0.17 -3.54 5.58
CA ALA A 79 0.27 -4.14 4.32
C ALA A 79 1.76 -3.83 4.11
N LEU A 80 2.49 -4.80 3.54
CA LEU A 80 3.83 -4.60 2.98
C LEU A 80 3.70 -4.04 1.57
N VAL A 81 4.48 -3.01 1.27
CA VAL A 81 4.49 -2.34 -0.04
C VAL A 81 5.92 -1.97 -0.42
N PHE A 82 6.16 -1.82 -1.71
CA PHE A 82 7.35 -1.16 -2.24
C PHE A 82 6.93 -0.12 -3.26
N ARG A 83 7.84 0.79 -3.59
CA ARG A 83 7.63 1.80 -4.64
C ARG A 83 8.49 1.45 -5.84
N GLU A 84 7.87 1.44 -7.01
CA GLU A 84 8.53 1.34 -8.31
C GLU A 84 8.06 2.48 -9.22
N ALA A 85 8.88 3.53 -9.29
CA ALA A 85 8.57 4.77 -10.00
C ALA A 85 7.25 5.42 -9.55
N GLN A 86 6.16 5.23 -10.32
CA GLN A 86 4.82 5.72 -10.01
C GLN A 86 3.93 4.69 -9.28
N PHE A 87 4.33 3.41 -9.25
CA PHE A 87 3.62 2.31 -8.59
C PHE A 87 4.09 2.08 -7.15
#